data_AF-A0A429E6G4-F1
#
_entry.id   AF-A0A429E6G4-F1
#
_cell.length_a   1.000
_cell.length_b   1.000
_cell.length_c   1.000
_cell.angle_alpha   90.00
_cell.angle_beta   90.00
_cell.angle_gamma   90.00
#
_symmetry.space_group_name_H-M   'P 1'
#
loop_
_entity.id
_entity.type
_entity.pdbx_description
1 polymer ?
#
loop_
_entity_poly.entity_id
_entity_poly.type
_entity_poly.pdbx_seq_one_letter_code
_entity_poly.pdbx_strand_id
1 'polypeptide(L)'
;MHAGELGVRRANVEEGLQVMLRAGLVDMRAPSDGIRYQAGDEAYSFVSGLASSYIAELRNRTRWVVEQFGTLSEEQIRQQTTAIFGSRPADGGTTGRAREAGTWNG
;
A
#
# COMPACT_ATOMS: atom_id res chain seq x y z
N MET A 1 -7.81 8.66 12.31
CA MET A 1 -6.54 8.74 11.55
C MET A 1 -5.98 10.14 11.71
N HIS A 2 -4.74 10.33 12.15
CA HIS A 2 -4.18 11.67 12.40
C HIS A 2 -3.50 12.20 11.14
N ALA A 3 -3.87 13.41 10.69
CA ALA A 3 -3.39 14.01 9.43
C ALA A 3 -1.86 14.08 9.30
N GLY A 4 -1.13 14.15 10.43
CA GLY A 4 0.33 14.12 10.45
C GLY A 4 0.95 12.79 10.02
N GLU A 5 0.31 11.65 10.33
CA GLU A 5 0.80 10.32 9.93
C GLU A 5 0.66 10.11 8.41
N LEU A 6 -0.41 10.67 7.82
CA LEU A 6 -0.65 10.65 6.37
C LEU A 6 0.40 11.47 5.62
N GLY A 7 0.80 12.63 6.15
CA GLY A 7 1.85 13.47 5.58
C GLY A 7 3.22 12.76 5.56
N VAL A 8 3.59 12.13 6.67
CA VAL A 8 4.87 11.39 6.78
C VAL A 8 4.89 10.17 5.86
N ARG A 9 3.80 9.38 5.80
CA ARG A 9 3.70 8.23 4.88
C ARG A 9 3.79 8.68 3.42
N ARG A 10 3.16 9.80 3.07
CA ARG A 10 3.21 10.36 1.71
C ARG A 10 4.63 10.78 1.33
N ALA A 11 5.33 11.49 2.20
CA ALA A 11 6.71 11.91 1.96
C ALA A 11 7.63 10.71 1.68
N ASN A 12 7.57 9.66 2.52
CA ASN A 12 8.37 8.45 2.33
C ASN A 12 8.07 7.72 1.01
N VAL A 13 6.79 7.69 0.59
CA VAL A 13 6.39 7.10 -0.69
C VAL A 13 6.91 7.94 -1.86
N GLU A 14 6.81 9.26 -1.79
CA GLU A 14 7.30 10.18 -2.82
C GLU A 14 8.83 10.07 -2.97
N GLU A 15 9.57 10.03 -1.87
CA GLU A 15 11.02 9.81 -1.88
C GLU A 15 11.40 8.46 -2.50
N GLY A 16 10.69 7.38 -2.12
CA GLY A 16 10.89 6.06 -2.72
C GLY A 16 10.61 6.04 -4.23
N LEU A 17 9.54 6.70 -4.68
CA LEU A 17 9.21 6.83 -6.10
C LEU A 17 10.30 7.59 -6.86
N GLN A 18 10.87 8.65 -6.29
CA GLN A 18 11.98 9.37 -6.92
C GLN A 18 13.21 8.48 -7.12
N VAL A 19 13.54 7.63 -6.15
CA VAL A 19 14.63 6.65 -6.29
C VAL A 19 14.33 5.66 -7.41
N MET A 20 13.11 5.11 -7.44
CA MET A 20 12.70 4.13 -8.46
C MET A 20 12.66 4.72 -9.87
N LEU A 21 12.23 5.97 -10.03
CA LEU A 21 12.26 6.70 -11.30
C LEU A 21 13.70 6.86 -11.80
N ARG A 22 14.62 7.30 -10.94
CA ARG A 22 16.04 7.48 -11.30
C ARG A 22 16.71 6.16 -11.68
N ALA A 23 16.27 5.05 -11.08
CA ALA A 23 16.77 3.71 -11.36
C ALA A 23 16.11 3.02 -12.57
N GLY A 24 15.16 3.67 -13.27
CA GLY A 24 14.43 3.08 -14.39
C GLY A 24 13.45 1.95 -13.99
N LEU A 25 13.17 1.81 -12.69
CA LEU A 25 12.28 0.77 -12.16
C LEU A 25 10.80 1.18 -12.27
N VAL A 26 10.52 2.48 -12.33
CA VAL A 26 9.18 3.03 -12.45
C VAL A 26 9.19 4.11 -13.52
N ASP A 27 8.17 4.13 -14.36
CA ASP A 27 7.85 5.24 -15.25
C ASP A 27 6.65 6.02 -14.74
N MET A 28 6.66 7.34 -14.94
CA MET A 28 5.53 8.21 -14.67
C MET A 28 4.87 8.66 -15.98
N ARG A 29 3.55 8.50 -16.05
CA ARG A 29 2.69 9.01 -17.12
C ARG A 29 1.73 10.03 -16.52
N ALA A 30 1.48 11.12 -17.23
CA ALA A 30 0.53 12.15 -16.84
C ALA A 30 -0.59 12.29 -17.89
N PRO A 31 -1.49 11.29 -18.00
CA PRO A 31 -2.71 11.42 -18.78
C PRO A 31 -3.66 12.50 -18.22
N SER A 32 -4.72 12.81 -18.97
CA SER A 32 -5.68 13.86 -18.59
C SER A 32 -6.49 13.54 -17.31
N ASP A 33 -6.53 12.28 -16.89
CA ASP A 33 -7.22 11.80 -15.69
C ASP A 33 -6.31 11.72 -14.45
N GLY A 34 -5.03 12.08 -14.56
CA GLY A 34 -4.12 12.20 -13.42
C GLY A 34 -2.72 11.67 -13.68
N ILE A 35 -2.04 11.26 -12.61
CA ILE A 35 -0.69 10.70 -12.67
C ILE A 35 -0.77 9.18 -12.50
N ARG A 36 -0.08 8.44 -13.36
CA ARG A 36 0.03 6.99 -13.33
C ARG A 36 1.50 6.59 -13.22
N TYR A 37 1.79 5.70 -12.28
CA TYR A 37 3.10 5.06 -12.16
C TYR A 37 2.99 3.63 -12.66
N GLN A 38 3.93 3.21 -13.51
CA GLN A 38 3.97 1.87 -14.08
C GLN A 38 5.38 1.31 -13.99
N ALA A 39 5.53 -0.01 -14.13
CA ALA A 39 6.84 -0.64 -14.21
C ALA A 39 7.63 -0.05 -15.39
N GLY A 40 8.85 0.42 -15.12
CA GLY A 40 9.80 0.84 -16.15
C GLY A 40 10.56 -0.35 -16.75
N ASP A 41 11.38 -0.09 -17.75
CA ASP A 41 12.08 -1.13 -18.52
C ASP A 41 12.99 -2.02 -17.64
N GLU A 42 13.63 -1.44 -16.61
CA GLU A 42 14.53 -2.17 -15.71
C GLU A 42 13.79 -2.97 -14.63
N ALA A 43 12.48 -2.73 -14.45
CA ALA A 43 11.71 -3.28 -13.33
C ALA A 43 11.68 -4.80 -13.32
N TYR A 44 11.45 -5.42 -14.48
CA TYR A 44 11.35 -6.88 -14.59
C TYR A 44 12.67 -7.54 -14.24
N SER A 45 13.76 -7.09 -14.86
CA SER A 45 15.12 -7.60 -14.62
C SER A 45 15.50 -7.45 -13.15
N PHE A 46 15.28 -6.26 -12.57
CA PHE A 46 15.56 -6.01 -11.15
C PHE A 46 14.79 -6.96 -10.22
N VAL A 47 13.46 -7.03 -10.37
CA VAL A 47 12.62 -7.90 -9.52
C VAL A 47 12.93 -9.38 -9.73
N SER A 48 13.32 -9.79 -10.95
CA SER A 48 13.72 -11.17 -11.23
C SER A 48 15.04 -11.56 -10.55
N GLY A 49 15.94 -10.60 -10.33
CA GLY A 49 17.22 -10.82 -9.65
C GLY A 49 17.12 -10.88 -8.12
N LEU A 50 15.97 -10.50 -7.54
CA LEU A 50 15.77 -10.57 -6.10
C LEU A 50 15.52 -12.03 -5.66
N ALA A 51 16.50 -12.60 -4.98
CA ALA A 51 16.42 -13.94 -4.41
C ALA A 51 16.23 -13.87 -2.89
N SER A 52 14.99 -13.89 -2.44
CA SER A 52 14.66 -14.06 -1.02
C SER A 52 13.37 -14.86 -0.86
N SER A 53 13.20 -15.52 0.29
CA SER A 53 11.95 -16.20 0.64
C SER A 53 10.75 -15.25 0.57
N TYR A 54 10.95 -14.00 1.01
CA TYR A 54 9.95 -12.95 0.92
C TYR A 54 9.49 -12.70 -0.52
N ILE A 55 10.41 -12.58 -1.48
CA ILE A 55 10.08 -12.33 -2.89
C ILE A 55 9.37 -13.54 -3.51
N ALA A 56 9.75 -14.76 -3.14
CA ALA A 56 9.07 -15.98 -3.58
C ALA A 56 7.61 -16.01 -3.10
N GLU A 57 7.37 -15.74 -1.82
CA GLU A 57 6.01 -15.65 -1.26
C GLU A 57 5.20 -14.51 -1.90
N LEU A 58 5.82 -13.35 -2.08
CA LEU A 58 5.17 -12.21 -2.72
C LEU A 58 4.73 -12.56 -4.14
N ARG A 59 5.58 -13.24 -4.93
CA ARG A 59 5.23 -13.72 -6.28
C ARG A 59 4.06 -14.72 -6.27
N ASN A 60 3.98 -15.56 -5.23
CA ASN A 60 2.82 -16.45 -5.08
C ASN A 60 1.53 -15.68 -4.80
N ARG A 61 1.60 -14.63 -3.97
CA ARG A 61 0.45 -13.75 -3.69
C ARG A 61 0.03 -12.95 -4.92
N THR A 62 0.99 -12.43 -5.70
CA THR A 62 0.68 -11.70 -6.94
C THR A 62 0.04 -12.59 -7.99
N ARG A 63 0.38 -13.88 -8.05
CA ARG A 63 -0.31 -14.85 -8.91
C ARG A 63 -1.81 -14.87 -8.62
N TRP A 64 -2.19 -15.02 -7.36
CA TRP A 64 -3.60 -14.96 -6.96
C TRP A 64 -4.26 -13.65 -7.38
N VAL A 65 -3.58 -12.50 -7.21
CA VAL A 65 -4.11 -11.19 -7.63
C VAL A 65 -4.39 -11.16 -9.14
N VAL A 66 -3.46 -11.65 -9.96
CA VAL A 66 -3.64 -11.67 -11.42
C VAL A 66 -4.77 -12.64 -11.81
N GLU A 67 -4.86 -13.81 -11.16
CA GLU A 67 -5.94 -14.77 -11.42
C GLU A 67 -7.32 -14.21 -11.07
N GLN A 68 -7.44 -13.43 -9.99
CA GLN A 68 -8.72 -12.87 -9.56
C GLN A 68 -9.11 -11.58 -10.28
N PHE A 69 -8.15 -10.71 -10.58
CA PHE A 69 -8.42 -9.34 -11.03
C PHE A 69 -7.84 -9.01 -12.40
N GLY A 70 -7.00 -9.86 -13.00
CA GLY A 70 -6.26 -9.58 -14.23
C GLY A 70 -7.11 -9.38 -15.49
N THR A 71 -8.37 -9.83 -15.47
CA THR A 71 -9.32 -9.65 -16.58
C THR A 71 -10.30 -8.50 -16.34
N LEU A 72 -10.24 -7.85 -15.18
CA LEU A 72 -11.15 -6.77 -14.80
C LEU A 72 -10.64 -5.43 -15.29
N SER A 73 -11.56 -4.55 -15.67
CA SER A 73 -11.27 -3.14 -15.91
C SER A 73 -10.92 -2.40 -14.62
N GLU A 74 -10.21 -1.27 -14.75
CA GLU A 74 -9.88 -0.39 -13.62
C GLU A 74 -11.13 0.03 -12.82
N GLU A 75 -12.26 0.26 -13.50
CA GLU A 75 -13.54 0.60 -12.87
C GLU A 75 -14.09 -0.54 -12.02
N GLN A 76 -14.07 -1.77 -12.55
CA GLN A 76 -14.53 -2.96 -11.82
C GLN A 76 -13.66 -3.24 -10.58
N ILE A 77 -12.34 -3.08 -10.71
CA ILE A 77 -11.41 -3.20 -9.58
C ILE A 77 -11.75 -2.16 -8.50
N ARG A 78 -12.00 -0.90 -8.91
CA ARG A 78 -12.35 0.19 -7.98
C ARG A 78 -13.65 -0.12 -7.23
N GLN A 79 -14.68 -0.59 -7.92
CA GLN A 79 -15.96 -0.95 -7.31
C GLN A 79 -15.82 -2.06 -6.28
N GLN A 80 -15.10 -3.15 -6.60
CA GLN A 80 -14.86 -4.25 -5.66
C GLN A 80 -14.04 -3.80 -4.45
N THR A 81 -13.00 -2.98 -4.68
CA THR A 81 -12.16 -2.42 -3.61
C THR A 81 -13.00 -1.55 -2.67
N THR A 82 -13.83 -0.65 -3.20
CA THR A 82 -14.74 0.19 -2.40
C THR A 82 -15.75 -0.64 -1.62
N ALA A 83 -16.28 -1.74 -2.18
CA ALA A 83 -17.19 -2.62 -1.44
C ALA A 83 -16.52 -3.28 -0.23
N ILE A 84 -15.24 -3.68 -0.35
CA ILE A 84 -14.49 -4.33 0.74
C ILE A 84 -14.07 -3.32 1.82
N PHE A 85 -13.55 -2.17 1.42
CA PHE A 85 -12.98 -1.20 2.36
C PHE A 85 -13.98 -0.12 2.82
N GLY A 86 -15.09 0.06 2.09
CA GLY A 86 -16.10 1.07 2.38
C GLY A 86 -16.99 0.74 3.58
N SER A 87 -17.07 -0.53 4.00
CA SER A 87 -17.90 -0.95 5.13
C SER A 87 -17.15 -1.06 6.46
N ARG A 88 -15.91 -0.54 6.58
CA ARG A 88 -15.17 -0.60 7.85
C ARG A 88 -15.84 0.30 8.90
N PRO A 89 -16.38 -0.23 10.02
CA PRO A 89 -16.94 0.59 11.08
C PRO A 89 -15.88 1.50 11.67
N ALA A 90 -16.25 2.75 11.94
CA ALA A 90 -15.41 3.72 12.62
C ALA A 90 -15.44 3.47 14.15
N ASP A 91 -14.91 2.34 14.63
CA ASP A 91 -14.82 2.06 16.06
C ASP A 91 -13.37 1.82 16.51
N GLY A 92 -12.56 2.88 16.40
CA GLY A 92 -11.43 3.08 17.29
C GLY A 92 -11.91 3.56 18.66
N GLY A 93 -12.68 2.71 19.37
CA GLY A 93 -13.11 2.98 20.73
C GLY A 93 -11.91 2.96 21.68
N THR A 94 -11.43 4.14 22.07
CA THR A 94 -10.57 4.28 23.25
C THR A 94 -11.39 3.93 24.49
N THR A 95 -11.46 2.65 24.86
CA THR A 95 -11.68 2.31 26.26
C THR A 95 -10.38 2.62 26.99
N GLY A 96 -10.27 3.87 27.45
CA GLY A 96 -9.34 4.24 28.50
C GLY A 96 -9.64 3.35 29.69
N ARG A 97 -8.78 2.36 29.96
CA ARG A 97 -8.69 1.76 31.28
C ARG A 97 -8.20 2.88 32.20
N ALA A 98 -9.14 3.53 32.88
CA ALA A 98 -8.87 4.27 34.09
C ALA A 98 -8.04 3.33 34.98
N ARG A 99 -6.77 3.68 35.15
CA ARG A 99 -5.94 3.06 36.18
C ARG A 99 -6.53 3.52 37.49
N GLU A 100 -7.31 2.64 38.12
CA GLU A 100 -7.68 2.75 39.52
C GLU A 100 -6.40 3.01 40.30
N ALA A 101 -6.33 4.18 40.92
CA ALA A 101 -5.29 4.54 41.86
C ALA A 101 -5.46 3.64 43.08
N GLY A 102 -4.77 2.50 43.07
CA GLY A 102 -4.57 1.68 44.23
C GLY A 102 -3.81 2.51 45.26
N THR A 103 -4.50 2.89 46.32
CA THR A 103 -3.93 3.39 47.57
C THR A 103 -2.91 2.37 48.07
N TRP A 104 -1.62 2.67 47.95
CA TRP A 104 -0.58 1.95 48.68
C TRP A 104 -0.43 2.60 50.05
N ASN A 105 -0.76 1.82 51.08
CA ASN A 105 -0.50 2.12 52.49
C ASN A 105 0.74 1.31 52.88
N GLY A 106 1.77 1.98 53.39
CA GLY A 106 3.06 1.39 53.78
C GLY A 106 4.10 2.45 54.03
#